data_AF-A0A1I8ARI6-F1
#
_entry.id   AF-A0A1I8ARI6-F1
#
_cell.length_a   1.000
_cell.length_b   1.000
_cell.length_c   1.000
_cell.angle_alpha   90.00
_cell.angle_beta   90.00
_cell.angle_gamma   90.00
#
_symmetry.space_group_name_H-M   'P 1'
#
loop_
_entity.id
_entity.type
_entity.pdbx_description
1 polymer ?
#
loop_
_entity_poly.entity_id
_entity_poly.type
_entity_poly.pdbx_seq_one_letter_code
_entity_poly.pdbx_strand_id
1 'polypeptide(L)'
;MSDYKDYQERDGGPAEGIDMCVRVLTQVHWPTQIAPMCQLSPPVAEAFHQFEKFYLAKHSGRKLTLNLGLGHADVRAVFIGGNKILRVNTYQMVILMRFNERTRFTFQELLDDTRIPERELKRALASMAMGKTSQRVLCRTVGHGKNIEAKDKFSVNEGFTSKQARIRIQMVSGRSETEPERKETRRKVDDDRKHEIEAAIVRVMKARKKLLHNQLITEVTDQLKARFLPDPVLIKKRI
;
A
#
# COMPACT_ATOMS: atom_id res chain seq x y z
N MET A 1 17.07 7.97 -10.84
CA MET A 1 17.27 8.17 -9.39
C MET A 1 18.32 9.25 -9.16
N SER A 2 19.46 9.21 -9.88
CA SER A 2 20.46 10.29 -9.92
C SER A 2 19.83 11.64 -10.28
N ASP A 3 18.99 11.69 -11.32
CA ASP A 3 18.36 12.94 -11.80
C ASP A 3 17.54 13.69 -10.73
N TYR A 4 16.89 12.98 -9.80
CA TYR A 4 16.11 13.64 -8.75
C TYR A 4 17.01 14.17 -7.64
N LYS A 5 18.09 13.45 -7.31
CA LYS A 5 19.07 13.90 -6.32
C LYS A 5 19.77 15.17 -6.82
N ASP A 6 20.15 15.19 -8.10
CA ASP A 6 20.73 16.37 -8.75
C ASP A 6 19.73 17.54 -8.79
N TYR A 7 18.44 17.25 -8.96
CA TYR A 7 17.37 18.26 -8.86
C TYR A 7 17.28 18.84 -7.45
N GLN A 8 17.28 18.00 -6.41
CA GLN A 8 17.23 18.45 -5.03
C GLN A 8 18.43 19.33 -4.68
N GLU A 9 19.64 19.00 -5.14
CA GLU A 9 20.84 19.82 -4.90
C GLU A 9 20.74 21.22 -5.55
N ARG A 10 19.99 21.36 -6.66
CA ARG A 10 19.76 22.65 -7.33
C ARG A 10 18.62 23.47 -6.72
N ASP A 11 17.61 22.83 -6.15
CA ASP A 11 16.37 23.46 -5.63
C ASP A 11 16.43 23.75 -4.12
N GLY A 12 17.64 23.84 -3.54
CA GLY A 12 17.84 24.19 -2.12
C GLY A 12 17.95 23.01 -1.15
N GLY A 13 18.09 21.79 -1.67
CA GLY A 13 18.30 20.57 -0.88
C GLY A 13 17.01 19.82 -0.54
N PRO A 14 17.12 18.67 0.17
CA PRO A 14 15.95 17.90 0.61
C PRO A 14 15.11 18.68 1.64
N ALA A 15 13.79 18.70 1.45
CA ALA A 15 12.83 19.28 2.39
C ALA A 15 13.07 18.79 3.83
N GLU A 16 13.43 19.71 4.72
CA GLU A 16 13.78 19.45 6.14
C GLU A 16 14.79 18.31 6.36
N GLY A 17 15.67 18.03 5.38
CA GLY A 17 16.64 16.94 5.48
C GLY A 17 16.06 15.53 5.31
N ILE A 18 14.83 15.40 4.79
CA ILE A 18 14.20 14.12 4.52
C ILE A 18 14.81 13.49 3.26
N ASP A 19 15.51 12.37 3.44
CA ASP A 19 15.97 11.53 2.32
C ASP A 19 14.80 10.70 1.78
N MET A 20 14.46 10.88 0.50
CA MET A 20 13.30 10.26 -0.12
C MET A 20 13.70 9.45 -1.36
N CYS A 21 13.27 8.19 -1.40
CA CYS A 21 13.43 7.30 -2.55
C CYS A 21 12.06 6.91 -3.12
N VAL A 22 11.76 7.39 -4.33
CA VAL A 22 10.46 7.18 -4.99
C VAL A 22 10.56 6.16 -6.11
N ARG A 23 9.58 5.25 -6.17
CA ARG A 23 9.41 4.30 -7.29
C ARG A 23 8.08 4.59 -7.98
N VAL A 24 8.15 4.92 -9.26
CA VAL A 24 6.96 5.20 -10.07
C VAL A 24 6.50 3.91 -10.75
N LEU A 25 5.26 3.53 -10.51
CA LEU A 25 4.64 2.31 -11.06
C LEU A 25 3.60 2.70 -12.12
N THR A 26 3.59 1.98 -13.25
CA THR A 26 2.55 2.16 -14.27
C THR A 26 1.32 1.35 -13.90
N GLN A 27 0.18 2.00 -13.69
CA GLN A 27 -1.04 1.38 -13.15
C GLN A 27 -1.51 0.14 -13.92
N VAL A 28 -1.33 0.09 -15.24
CA VAL A 28 -1.77 -1.05 -16.08
C VAL A 28 -0.91 -2.30 -15.88
N HIS A 29 0.33 -2.15 -15.43
CA HIS A 29 1.29 -3.26 -15.31
C HIS A 29 1.39 -3.83 -13.89
N TRP A 30 0.85 -3.12 -12.89
CA TRP A 30 1.00 -3.50 -11.48
C TRP A 30 -0.36 -3.69 -10.81
N PRO A 31 -0.58 -4.80 -10.08
CA PRO A 31 -1.83 -5.06 -9.37
C PRO A 31 -1.87 -4.24 -8.07
N THR A 32 -1.91 -2.91 -8.19
CA THR A 32 -1.98 -2.01 -7.04
C THR A 32 -3.41 -1.59 -6.79
N GLN A 33 -3.92 -1.87 -5.60
CA GLN A 33 -5.14 -1.22 -5.12
C GLN A 33 -4.81 0.23 -4.74
N ILE A 34 -5.70 1.16 -5.11
CA ILE A 34 -5.60 2.55 -4.65
C ILE A 34 -5.87 2.53 -3.15
N ALA A 35 -4.84 2.88 -2.36
CA ALA A 35 -4.99 3.05 -0.94
C ALA A 35 -5.63 4.43 -0.65
N PRO A 36 -6.59 4.52 0.30
CA PRO A 36 -7.10 5.81 0.74
C PRO A 36 -5.95 6.70 1.23
N MET A 37 -6.02 8.00 0.91
CA MET A 37 -5.06 8.96 1.42
C MET A 37 -5.21 9.09 2.94
N CYS A 38 -4.08 9.21 3.63
CA CYS A 38 -4.03 9.68 5.01
C CYS A 38 -3.41 11.08 5.05
N GLN A 39 -3.57 11.77 6.16
CA GLN A 39 -2.95 13.06 6.39
C GLN A 39 -1.46 12.85 6.70
N LEU A 40 -0.60 13.16 5.72
CA LEU A 40 0.85 13.15 5.91
C LEU A 40 1.27 14.32 6.80
N SER A 41 2.39 14.15 7.52
CA SER A 41 3.01 15.27 8.20
C SER A 41 3.47 16.31 7.16
N PRO A 42 3.40 17.63 7.48
CA PRO A 42 3.77 18.68 6.52
C PRO A 42 5.15 18.47 5.85
N PRO A 43 6.21 18.05 6.58
CA PRO A 43 7.53 17.85 5.97
C PRO A 43 7.54 16.73 4.91
N VAL A 44 6.81 15.65 5.15
CA VAL A 44 6.72 14.50 4.22
C VAL A 44 5.86 14.86 3.01
N ALA A 45 4.78 15.62 3.24
CA ALA A 45 3.93 16.12 2.16
C ALA A 45 4.70 17.04 1.22
N GLU A 46 5.51 17.96 1.77
CA GLU A 46 6.35 18.87 0.99
C GLU A 46 7.42 18.11 0.19
N ALA A 47 8.10 17.15 0.82
CA ALA A 47 9.07 16.31 0.12
C ALA A 47 8.43 15.59 -1.09
N PHE A 48 7.22 15.07 -0.93
CA PHE A 48 6.48 14.45 -2.04
C PHE A 48 6.07 15.47 -3.11
N HIS A 49 5.64 16.66 -2.71
CA HIS A 49 5.24 17.72 -3.64
C HIS A 49 6.42 18.18 -4.52
N GLN A 50 7.62 18.33 -3.94
CA GLN A 50 8.85 18.62 -4.69
C GLN A 50 9.14 17.56 -5.76
N PHE A 51 9.00 16.28 -5.41
CA PHE A 51 9.14 15.19 -6.38
C PHE A 51 8.06 15.21 -7.45
N GLU A 52 6.81 15.48 -7.08
CA GLU A 52 5.70 15.58 -8.03
C GLU A 52 5.96 16.68 -9.06
N LYS A 53 6.37 17.87 -8.62
CA LYS A 53 6.73 18.99 -9.49
C LYS A 53 7.86 18.62 -10.46
N PHE A 54 8.93 18.02 -9.95
CA PHE A 54 10.05 17.52 -10.78
C PHE A 54 9.58 16.52 -11.84
N TYR A 55 8.78 15.53 -11.43
CA TYR A 55 8.36 14.45 -12.33
C TYR A 55 7.39 14.95 -13.41
N LEU A 56 6.43 15.80 -13.05
CA LEU A 56 5.45 16.34 -13.99
C LEU A 56 6.06 17.35 -14.98
N ALA A 57 7.09 18.09 -14.57
CA ALA A 57 7.85 18.95 -15.48
C ALA A 57 8.57 18.12 -16.57
N LYS A 58 9.09 16.94 -16.22
CA LYS A 58 9.76 16.03 -17.18
C LYS A 58 8.79 15.17 -17.99
N HIS A 59 7.60 14.89 -17.44
CA HIS A 59 6.61 14.00 -18.05
C HIS A 59 5.23 14.65 -18.11
N SER A 60 5.05 15.53 -19.11
CA SER A 60 3.79 16.23 -19.38
C SER A 60 2.63 15.26 -19.67
N GLY A 61 1.43 15.59 -19.20
CA GLY A 61 0.21 14.82 -19.44
C GLY A 61 0.04 13.57 -18.56
N ARG A 62 0.92 13.36 -17.57
CA ARG A 62 0.77 12.30 -16.57
C ARG A 62 0.11 12.83 -15.30
N LYS A 63 -0.52 11.92 -14.55
CA LYS A 63 -1.02 12.17 -13.18
C LYS A 63 -0.32 11.20 -12.24
N LEU A 64 0.24 11.72 -11.14
CA LEU A 64 0.79 10.90 -10.07
C LEU A 64 -0.27 10.68 -8.99
N THR A 65 -0.27 9.47 -8.43
CA THR A 65 -1.08 9.10 -7.27
C THR A 65 -0.18 8.38 -6.29
N LEU A 66 -0.06 8.90 -5.07
CA LEU A 66 0.77 8.30 -4.04
C LEU A 66 0.06 7.10 -3.42
N ASN A 67 0.74 5.95 -3.34
CA ASN A 67 0.22 4.76 -2.66
C ASN A 67 0.90 4.58 -1.30
N LEU A 68 0.23 5.05 -0.25
CA LEU A 68 0.75 5.06 1.13
C LEU A 68 0.87 3.65 1.72
N GLY A 69 0.09 2.69 1.24
CA GLY A 69 0.11 1.30 1.69
C GLY A 69 1.36 0.51 1.27
N LEU A 70 2.07 0.96 0.23
CA LEU A 70 3.28 0.31 -0.28
C LEU A 70 4.58 0.97 0.23
N GLY A 71 4.46 2.12 0.90
CA GLY A 71 5.59 2.90 1.40
C GLY A 71 6.16 2.38 2.72
N HIS A 72 7.41 2.74 2.98
CA HIS A 72 8.09 2.52 4.25
C HIS A 72 9.05 3.68 4.53
N ALA A 73 9.34 3.89 5.81
CA ALA A 73 10.22 4.95 6.28
C ALA A 73 11.12 4.44 7.42
N ASP A 74 12.30 5.04 7.54
CA ASP A 74 13.19 4.87 8.68
C ASP A 74 13.06 6.12 9.58
N VAL A 75 12.48 5.95 10.76
CA VAL A 75 12.22 7.03 11.72
C VAL A 75 13.28 6.97 12.83
N ARG A 76 13.98 8.07 13.06
CA ARG A 76 14.87 8.20 14.21
C ARG A 76 14.03 8.47 15.45
N ALA A 77 14.14 7.61 16.45
CA ALA A 77 13.44 7.71 17.71
C ALA A 77 14.43 7.89 18.86
N VAL A 78 14.14 8.84 19.74
CA VAL A 78 14.91 9.10 20.96
C VAL A 78 14.18 8.46 22.13
N PHE A 79 14.77 7.42 22.70
CA PHE A 79 14.27 6.77 23.92
C PHE A 79 15.23 7.01 25.07
N ILE A 80 14.76 6.81 26.30
CA ILE A 80 15.60 6.89 27.52
C ILE A 80 16.78 5.91 27.42
N GLY A 81 16.54 4.72 26.85
CA GLY A 81 17.58 3.70 26.57
C GLY A 81 18.48 3.98 25.37
N GLY A 82 18.49 5.21 24.85
CA GLY A 82 19.31 5.66 23.73
C GLY A 82 18.58 5.71 22.39
N ASN A 83 19.25 6.32 21.41
CA ASN A 83 18.70 6.54 20.07
C ASN A 83 18.54 5.23 19.30
N LYS A 84 17.41 5.09 18.60
CA LYS A 84 17.08 3.94 17.74
C LYS A 84 16.56 4.41 16.39
N ILE A 85 16.69 3.55 15.39
CA ILE A 85 16.08 3.75 14.07
C ILE A 85 14.96 2.73 13.91
N LEU A 86 13.73 3.20 13.72
CA LEU A 86 12.53 2.39 13.53
C LEU A 86 12.22 2.30 12.04
N ARG A 87 12.32 1.10 11.46
CA ARG A 87 11.85 0.84 10.11
C ARG A 87 10.38 0.46 10.15
N VAL A 88 9.55 1.36 9.63
CA VAL A 88 8.08 1.33 9.73
C VAL A 88 7.44 1.49 8.36
N ASN A 89 6.18 1.09 8.21
CA ASN A 89 5.40 1.48 7.04
C ASN A 89 4.93 2.95 7.15
N THR A 90 4.39 3.51 6.07
CA THR A 90 3.95 4.91 6.04
C THR A 90 2.90 5.24 7.10
N TYR A 91 1.93 4.34 7.32
CA TYR A 91 0.88 4.56 8.33
C TYR A 91 1.43 4.59 9.75
N GLN A 92 2.32 3.66 10.09
CA GLN A 92 3.02 3.65 11.37
C GLN A 92 3.85 4.92 11.56
N MET A 93 4.57 5.39 10.52
CA MET A 93 5.29 6.67 10.55
C MET A 93 4.35 7.83 10.88
N VAL A 94 3.23 7.97 10.15
CA VAL A 94 2.25 9.06 10.39
C VAL A 94 1.73 9.03 11.83
N ILE A 95 1.42 7.85 12.36
CA ILE A 95 0.99 7.69 13.75
C ILE A 95 2.09 8.12 14.73
N LEU A 96 3.34 7.68 14.52
CA LEU A 96 4.47 8.02 15.39
C LEU A 96 4.74 9.53 15.40
N MET A 97 4.61 10.20 14.26
CA MET A 97 4.81 11.65 14.17
C MET A 97 3.81 12.45 15.01
N ARG A 98 2.58 11.95 15.20
CA ARG A 98 1.58 12.58 16.09
C ARG A 98 2.05 12.66 17.54
N PHE A 99 2.84 11.69 17.98
CA PHE A 99 3.34 11.67 19.37
C PHE A 99 4.40 12.75 19.66
N ASN A 100 4.92 13.44 18.63
CA ASN A 100 5.76 14.62 18.83
C ASN A 100 4.95 15.86 19.23
N GLU A 101 3.64 15.90 18.91
CA GLU A 101 2.74 17.02 19.23
C GLU A 101 2.07 16.81 20.60
N ARG A 102 1.73 15.56 20.94
CA ARG A 102 1.07 15.20 22.20
C ARG A 102 1.49 13.82 22.68
N THR A 103 1.62 13.65 23.99
CA THR A 103 2.15 12.40 24.58
C THR A 103 1.16 11.24 24.61
N ARG A 104 -0.15 11.51 24.47
CA ARG A 104 -1.23 10.53 24.59
C ARG A 104 -2.35 10.83 23.61
N PHE A 105 -2.84 9.80 22.93
CA PHE A 105 -3.99 9.87 22.05
C PHE A 105 -4.93 8.70 22.28
N THR A 106 -6.22 8.93 22.12
CA THR A 106 -7.23 7.87 21.95
C THR A 106 -7.19 7.32 20.54
N PHE A 107 -7.72 6.10 20.35
CA PHE A 107 -7.91 5.55 19.00
C PHE A 107 -8.74 6.47 18.11
N GLN A 108 -9.82 7.05 18.65
CA GLN A 108 -10.69 7.95 17.90
C GLN A 108 -9.96 9.23 17.47
N GLU A 109 -9.20 9.87 18.37
CA GLU A 109 -8.40 11.05 18.02
C GLU A 109 -7.38 10.72 16.91
N LEU A 110 -6.68 9.58 17.00
CA LEU A 110 -5.77 9.15 15.94
C LEU A 110 -6.48 8.91 14.61
N LEU A 111 -7.70 8.37 14.62
CA LEU A 111 -8.49 8.13 13.43
C LEU A 111 -8.86 9.44 12.74
N ASP A 112 -9.33 10.41 13.51
CA ASP A 112 -9.78 11.71 13.00
C ASP A 112 -8.60 12.55 12.50
N ASP A 113 -7.49 12.56 13.25
CA ASP A 113 -6.29 13.34 12.95
C ASP A 113 -5.51 12.80 11.76
N THR A 114 -5.40 11.47 11.62
CA THR A 114 -4.58 10.86 10.56
C THR A 114 -5.39 10.51 9.33
N ARG A 115 -6.72 10.35 9.46
CA ARG A 115 -7.60 9.83 8.40
C ARG A 115 -7.14 8.49 7.80
N ILE A 116 -6.36 7.71 8.55
CA ILE A 116 -5.97 6.36 8.14
C ILE A 116 -7.22 5.47 8.21
N PRO A 117 -7.48 4.61 7.22
CA PRO A 117 -8.60 3.68 7.28
C PRO A 117 -8.59 2.86 8.58
N GLU A 118 -9.73 2.75 9.25
CA GLU A 118 -9.84 2.17 10.59
C GLU A 118 -9.15 0.79 10.70
N ARG A 119 -9.34 -0.05 9.68
CA ARG A 119 -8.70 -1.37 9.57
C ARG A 119 -7.17 -1.28 9.59
N GLU A 120 -6.61 -0.35 8.83
CA GLU A 120 -5.18 -0.13 8.71
C GLU A 120 -4.60 0.49 9.99
N LEU A 121 -5.33 1.43 10.60
CA LEU A 121 -4.97 2.07 11.86
C LEU A 121 -4.90 1.04 13.00
N LYS A 122 -5.92 0.19 13.14
CA LYS A 122 -5.93 -0.91 14.13
C LYS A 122 -4.74 -1.84 13.93
N ARG A 123 -4.44 -2.20 12.68
CA ARG A 123 -3.34 -3.11 12.35
C ARG A 123 -1.96 -2.49 12.67
N ALA A 124 -1.79 -1.20 12.37
CA ALA A 124 -0.58 -0.46 12.69
C ALA A 124 -0.38 -0.32 14.21
N LEU A 125 -1.41 0.10 14.94
CA LEU A 125 -1.35 0.22 16.40
C LEU A 125 -1.12 -1.15 17.08
N ALA A 126 -1.77 -2.20 16.61
CA ALA A 126 -1.53 -3.55 17.13
C ALA A 126 -0.07 -3.99 16.99
N SER A 127 0.59 -3.66 15.86
CA SER A 127 2.01 -3.98 15.66
C SER A 127 2.96 -3.20 16.58
N MET A 128 2.63 -1.95 16.90
CA MET A 128 3.47 -1.06 17.72
C MET A 128 3.18 -1.12 19.22
N ALA A 129 2.00 -1.58 19.65
CA ALA A 129 1.60 -1.61 21.05
C ALA A 129 1.40 -3.03 21.62
N MET A 130 0.94 -3.97 20.79
CA MET A 130 0.54 -5.31 21.23
C MET A 130 1.34 -6.44 20.59
N GLY A 131 2.26 -6.11 19.68
CA GLY A 131 3.11 -7.06 18.96
C GLY A 131 4.18 -7.73 19.83
N LYS A 132 5.30 -8.10 19.23
CA LYS A 132 6.45 -8.66 19.95
C LYS A 132 7.02 -7.59 20.89
N THR A 133 7.45 -7.96 22.10
CA THR A 133 8.02 -7.02 23.08
C THR A 133 9.16 -6.17 22.50
N SER A 134 9.97 -6.73 21.60
CA SER A 134 11.04 -6.04 20.87
C SER A 134 10.58 -4.99 19.85
N GLN A 135 9.27 -4.88 19.60
CA GLN A 135 8.63 -3.94 18.66
C GLN A 135 7.60 -3.02 19.35
N ARG A 136 7.37 -3.19 20.66
CA ARG A 136 6.38 -2.42 21.44
C ARG A 136 6.89 -1.01 21.77
N VAL A 137 6.97 -0.16 20.77
CA VAL A 137 7.37 1.24 20.91
C VAL A 137 6.25 2.13 21.46
N LEU A 138 5.00 1.64 21.44
CA LEU A 138 3.85 2.27 22.08
C LEU A 138 3.32 1.41 23.24
N CYS A 139 2.65 2.06 24.17
CA CYS A 139 1.90 1.44 25.26
C CYS A 139 0.41 1.73 25.08
N ARG A 140 -0.44 0.70 25.18
CA ARG A 140 -1.88 0.88 25.36
C ARG A 140 -2.14 1.11 26.85
N THR A 141 -2.32 2.37 27.24
CA THR A 141 -2.49 2.77 28.65
C THR A 141 -3.91 2.56 29.16
N VAL A 142 -4.90 2.61 28.26
CA VAL A 142 -6.31 2.35 28.58
C VAL A 142 -6.85 1.32 27.58
N GLY A 143 -7.49 0.29 28.10
CA GLY A 143 -8.04 -0.83 27.35
C GLY A 143 -7.19 -2.09 27.42
N HIS A 144 -7.85 -3.26 27.34
CA HIS A 144 -7.21 -4.57 27.45
C HIS A 144 -7.69 -5.52 26.34
N GLY A 145 -6.99 -6.64 26.18
CA GLY A 145 -7.33 -7.66 25.20
C GLY A 145 -6.78 -7.41 23.80
N LYS A 146 -7.20 -8.27 22.85
CA LYS A 146 -6.67 -8.27 21.47
C LYS A 146 -7.32 -7.23 20.57
N ASN A 147 -8.52 -6.77 20.92
CA ASN A 147 -9.30 -5.83 20.11
C ASN A 147 -9.02 -4.40 20.57
N ILE A 148 -8.87 -3.49 19.60
CA ILE A 148 -8.73 -2.07 19.83
C ILE A 148 -10.11 -1.42 19.69
N GLU A 149 -10.51 -0.68 20.71
CA GLU A 149 -11.75 0.08 20.81
C GLU A 149 -11.51 1.59 20.71
N ALA A 150 -12.56 2.35 20.40
CA ALA A 150 -12.46 3.78 20.14
C ALA A 150 -11.91 4.60 21.33
N LYS A 151 -12.18 4.16 22.55
CA LYS A 151 -11.76 4.84 23.80
C LYS A 151 -10.38 4.43 24.30
N ASP A 152 -9.74 3.46 23.63
CA ASP A 152 -8.40 3.01 24.01
C ASP A 152 -7.40 4.15 23.88
N LYS A 153 -6.50 4.26 24.86
CA LYS A 153 -5.45 5.29 24.86
C LYS A 153 -4.09 4.67 24.61
N PHE A 154 -3.32 5.35 23.77
CA PHE A 154 -1.97 4.99 23.39
C PHE A 154 -1.00 6.10 23.82
N SER A 155 0.19 5.71 24.27
CA SER A 155 1.31 6.59 24.57
C SER A 155 2.61 6.00 24.05
N VAL A 156 3.67 6.80 23.97
CA VAL A 156 5.02 6.26 23.73
C VAL A 156 5.44 5.37 24.90
N ASN A 157 6.11 4.26 24.60
CA ASN A 157 6.69 3.38 25.60
C ASN A 157 8.08 3.90 26.02
N GLU A 158 8.13 4.71 27.08
CA GLU A 158 9.37 5.27 27.61
C GLU A 158 10.32 4.18 28.15
N GLY A 159 9.78 3.08 28.66
CA GLY A 159 10.53 1.92 29.13
C GLY A 159 10.99 0.97 28.02
N PHE A 160 10.81 1.34 26.74
CA PHE A 160 11.22 0.51 25.63
C PHE A 160 12.74 0.34 25.58
N THR A 161 13.18 -0.92 25.59
CA THR A 161 14.59 -1.27 25.46
C THR A 161 14.77 -2.32 24.37
N SER A 162 15.84 -2.17 23.58
CA SER A 162 16.20 -3.13 22.54
C SER A 162 17.70 -3.16 22.33
N LYS A 163 18.24 -4.37 22.19
CA LYS A 163 19.66 -4.60 21.85
C LYS A 163 19.99 -4.13 20.43
N GLN A 164 19.01 -4.07 19.53
CA GLN A 164 19.22 -3.66 18.14
C GLN A 164 19.15 -2.14 18.01
N ALA A 165 20.11 -1.55 17.30
CA ALA A 165 20.10 -0.12 16.98
C ALA A 165 19.03 0.23 15.92
N ARG A 166 18.79 -0.69 14.98
CA ARG A 166 17.78 -0.57 13.92
C ARG A 166 16.72 -1.65 14.11
N ILE A 167 15.48 -1.24 14.36
CA ILE A 167 14.38 -2.12 14.72
C ILE A 167 13.37 -2.09 13.58
N ARG A 168 13.03 -3.27 13.05
CA ARG A 168 11.98 -3.40 12.05
C ARG A 168 10.65 -3.70 12.71
N ILE A 169 9.73 -2.74 12.66
CA ILE A 169 8.35 -2.94 13.14
C ILE A 169 7.57 -3.59 12.01
N GLN A 170 7.53 -4.91 12.04
CA GLN A 170 6.74 -5.68 11.10
C GLN A 170 5.27 -5.56 11.49
N MET A 171 4.40 -5.34 10.51
CA MET A 171 2.96 -5.52 10.72
C MET A 171 2.73 -6.93 11.28
N VAL A 172 1.79 -7.07 12.21
CA VAL A 172 1.45 -8.37 12.81
C VAL A 172 1.05 -9.30 11.67
N SER A 173 2.00 -10.16 11.29
CA SER A 173 1.89 -11.04 10.13
C SER A 173 0.89 -12.13 10.45
N GLY A 174 -0.25 -12.08 9.77
CA GLY A 174 -1.31 -13.05 9.97
C GLY A 174 -2.46 -12.87 9.00
N ARG A 175 -2.15 -12.68 7.72
CA ARG A 175 -2.99 -13.06 6.57
C ARG A 175 -2.21 -12.72 5.28
N SER A 176 -1.99 -13.74 4.46
CA SER A 176 -2.09 -13.67 2.99
C SER A 176 -3.19 -12.67 2.57
N GLU A 177 -3.22 -12.16 1.33
CA GLU A 177 -4.37 -11.39 0.78
C GLU A 177 -5.64 -11.73 1.56
N THR A 178 -6.21 -10.75 2.27
CA THR A 178 -7.35 -11.04 3.14
C THR A 178 -8.40 -11.75 2.29
N GLU A 179 -9.14 -12.74 2.82
CA GLU A 179 -10.18 -13.44 2.04
C GLU A 179 -11.03 -12.52 1.14
N PRO A 180 -11.45 -11.30 1.55
CA PRO A 180 -12.07 -10.34 0.64
C PRO A 180 -11.16 -9.84 -0.49
N GLU A 181 -9.91 -9.47 -0.22
CA GLU A 181 -8.93 -9.07 -1.25
C GLU A 181 -8.67 -10.21 -2.23
N ARG A 182 -8.50 -11.45 -1.74
CA ARG A 182 -8.27 -12.64 -2.57
C ARG A 182 -9.47 -12.93 -3.48
N LYS A 183 -10.68 -12.79 -2.95
CA LYS A 183 -11.92 -12.96 -3.71
C LYS A 183 -12.06 -11.87 -4.79
N GLU A 184 -11.69 -10.63 -4.46
CA GLU A 184 -11.66 -9.52 -5.42
C GLU A 184 -10.63 -9.77 -6.54
N THR A 185 -9.42 -10.21 -6.20
CA THR A 185 -8.37 -10.57 -7.17
C THR A 185 -8.86 -11.66 -8.12
N ARG A 186 -9.46 -12.74 -7.59
CA ARG A 186 -10.04 -13.80 -8.42
C ARG A 186 -11.14 -13.28 -9.35
N ARG A 187 -12.04 -12.45 -8.83
CA ARG A 187 -13.12 -11.85 -9.63
C ARG A 187 -12.56 -11.02 -10.79
N LYS A 188 -11.53 -10.20 -10.56
CA LYS A 188 -10.88 -9.41 -11.62
C LYS A 188 -10.26 -10.30 -12.68
N VAL A 189 -9.56 -11.37 -12.28
CA VAL A 189 -9.00 -12.35 -13.22
C VAL A 189 -10.10 -12.99 -14.07
N ASP A 190 -11.23 -13.37 -13.47
CA ASP A 190 -12.34 -13.95 -14.19
C ASP A 190 -13.05 -12.94 -15.11
N ASP A 191 -13.08 -11.66 -14.74
CA ASP A 191 -13.59 -10.59 -15.60
C ASP A 191 -12.65 -10.34 -16.80
N ASP A 192 -11.33 -10.32 -16.59
CA ASP A 192 -10.33 -10.17 -17.67
C ASP A 192 -10.39 -11.33 -18.67
N ARG A 193 -10.56 -12.56 -18.17
CA ARG A 193 -10.75 -13.75 -19.02
C ARG A 193 -11.95 -13.62 -19.95
N LYS A 194 -13.02 -12.93 -19.56
CA LYS A 194 -14.19 -12.69 -20.43
C LYS A 194 -13.81 -11.83 -21.62
N HIS A 195 -13.10 -10.73 -21.39
CA HIS A 195 -12.64 -9.85 -22.46
C HIS A 195 -11.64 -10.58 -23.39
N GLU A 196 -10.78 -11.44 -22.84
CA GLU A 196 -9.88 -12.25 -23.66
C GLU A 196 -10.62 -13.24 -24.57
N ILE A 197 -11.70 -13.85 -24.06
CA ILE A 197 -12.59 -14.73 -24.83
C ILE A 197 -13.28 -13.95 -25.96
N GLU A 198 -13.87 -12.80 -25.65
CA GLU A 198 -14.54 -11.94 -26.64
C GLU A 198 -13.56 -11.51 -27.74
N ALA A 199 -12.35 -11.09 -27.36
CA ALA A 199 -11.31 -10.72 -28.32
C ALA A 199 -10.86 -11.93 -29.19
N ALA A 200 -10.81 -13.13 -28.63
CA ALA A 200 -10.50 -14.35 -29.37
C ALA A 200 -11.60 -14.71 -30.37
N ILE A 201 -12.88 -14.64 -29.96
CA ILE A 201 -14.03 -14.85 -30.84
C ILE A 201 -13.97 -13.88 -32.03
N VAL A 202 -13.73 -12.58 -31.78
CA VAL A 202 -13.63 -11.57 -32.84
C VAL A 202 -12.48 -11.87 -33.80
N ARG A 203 -11.30 -12.26 -33.30
CA ARG A 203 -10.15 -12.63 -34.16
C ARG A 203 -10.46 -13.83 -35.04
N VAL A 204 -11.06 -14.89 -34.48
CA VAL A 204 -11.43 -16.11 -35.22
C VAL A 204 -12.50 -15.78 -36.27
N MET A 205 -13.57 -15.08 -35.88
CA MET A 205 -14.66 -14.72 -36.78
C MET A 205 -14.22 -13.77 -37.90
N LYS A 206 -13.30 -12.84 -37.62
CA LYS A 206 -12.72 -11.96 -38.64
C LYS A 206 -11.91 -12.74 -39.69
N ALA A 207 -11.23 -13.80 -39.29
CA ALA A 207 -10.45 -14.65 -40.20
C ALA A 207 -11.33 -15.60 -41.02
N ARG A 208 -12.32 -16.25 -40.39
CA ARG A 208 -13.13 -17.31 -41.02
C ARG A 208 -14.38 -16.81 -41.73
N LYS A 209 -14.92 -15.63 -41.34
CA LYS A 209 -16.18 -15.01 -41.80
C LYS A 209 -17.45 -15.82 -41.50
N LYS A 210 -17.44 -17.14 -41.72
CA LYS A 210 -18.49 -18.10 -41.37
C LYS A 210 -17.85 -19.33 -40.74
N LEU A 211 -18.43 -19.84 -39.65
CA LEU A 211 -17.93 -21.02 -38.96
C LEU A 211 -19.09 -21.69 -38.22
N LEU A 212 -19.08 -23.02 -38.11
CA LEU A 212 -20.07 -23.74 -37.30
C LEU A 212 -19.85 -23.45 -35.82
N HIS A 213 -20.92 -23.38 -35.04
CA HIS A 213 -20.86 -23.01 -33.61
C HIS A 213 -19.87 -23.85 -32.81
N ASN A 214 -19.87 -25.18 -32.97
CA ASN A 214 -18.94 -26.07 -32.26
C ASN A 214 -17.48 -25.88 -32.74
N GLN A 215 -17.26 -25.60 -34.02
CA GLN A 215 -15.92 -25.34 -34.56
C GLN A 215 -15.36 -24.01 -34.03
N LEU A 216 -16.22 -23.00 -33.85
CA LEU A 216 -15.84 -21.73 -33.23
C LEU A 216 -15.37 -21.93 -31.78
N ILE A 217 -16.09 -22.74 -31.00
CA ILE A 217 -15.70 -23.03 -29.61
C ILE A 217 -14.32 -23.72 -29.57
N THR A 218 -14.08 -24.69 -30.45
CA THR A 218 -12.78 -25.39 -30.52
C THR A 218 -11.65 -24.45 -30.90
N GLU A 219 -11.80 -23.66 -31.98
CA GLU A 219 -10.75 -22.72 -32.41
C GLU A 219 -10.46 -21.64 -31.35
N VAL A 220 -11.49 -21.12 -30.68
CA VAL A 220 -11.31 -20.15 -29.58
C VAL A 220 -10.60 -20.79 -28.38
N THR A 221 -10.96 -22.03 -28.02
CA THR A 221 -10.28 -22.78 -26.94
C THR A 221 -8.82 -23.02 -27.28
N ASP A 222 -8.53 -23.42 -28.53
CA ASP A 222 -7.16 -23.65 -29.00
C ASP A 222 -6.32 -22.38 -29.03
N GLN A 223 -6.91 -21.22 -29.32
CA GLN A 223 -6.19 -19.95 -29.28
C GLN A 223 -5.86 -19.52 -27.83
N LEU A 224 -6.74 -19.81 -26.87
CA LEU A 224 -6.60 -19.36 -25.48
C LEU A 224 -5.82 -20.32 -24.59
N LYS A 225 -5.70 -21.61 -24.95
CA LYS A 225 -5.08 -22.67 -24.12
C LYS A 225 -3.66 -22.37 -23.64
N ALA A 226 -2.90 -21.55 -24.37
CA ALA A 226 -1.55 -21.13 -23.98
C ALA A 226 -1.55 -20.17 -22.77
N ARG A 227 -2.67 -19.49 -22.49
CA ARG A 227 -2.82 -18.53 -21.39
C ARG A 227 -3.68 -19.10 -20.25
N PHE A 228 -4.81 -19.72 -20.60
CA PHE A 228 -5.68 -20.42 -19.65
C PHE A 228 -6.59 -21.40 -20.39
N LEU A 229 -7.18 -22.35 -19.67
CA LEU A 229 -8.19 -23.26 -20.22
C LEU A 229 -9.59 -22.64 -20.04
N PRO A 230 -10.23 -22.09 -21.10
CA PRO A 230 -11.56 -21.50 -20.98
C PRO A 230 -12.65 -22.57 -20.80
N ASP A 231 -13.65 -22.27 -19.98
CA ASP A 231 -14.86 -23.11 -19.86
C ASP A 231 -15.70 -22.97 -21.15
N PRO A 232 -16.03 -24.07 -21.85
CA PRO A 232 -16.90 -24.04 -23.03
C PRO A 232 -18.26 -23.35 -22.78
N VAL A 233 -18.79 -23.41 -21.56
CA VAL A 233 -20.05 -22.73 -21.20
C VAL A 233 -19.88 -21.21 -21.21
N LEU A 234 -18.73 -20.71 -20.76
CA LEU A 234 -18.42 -19.29 -20.80
C LEU A 234 -18.26 -18.78 -22.24
N ILE A 235 -17.62 -19.56 -23.12
CA ILE A 235 -17.49 -19.22 -24.55
C ILE A 235 -18.88 -19.15 -25.19
N LYS A 236 -19.73 -20.16 -24.94
CA LYS A 236 -21.11 -20.20 -25.47
C LYS A 236 -21.94 -18.98 -25.07
N LYS A 237 -21.77 -18.49 -23.84
CA LYS A 237 -22.49 -17.30 -23.34
C LYS A 237 -22.03 -15.99 -23.99
N ARG A 238 -20.95 -16.01 -24.79
CA ARG A 238 -20.31 -14.84 -25.38
C ARG A 238 -20.33 -14.80 -26.91
N ILE A 239 -20.88 -15.84 -27.54
CA ILE A 239 -21.21 -15.88 -28.98
C ILE A 239 -22.59 -15.26 -29.17
#